data_AF-A0A9D2U6M0-F1
#
_entry.id   AF-A0A9D2U6M0-F1
#
_cell.length_a   1.000
_cell.length_b   1.000
_cell.length_c   1.000
_cell.angle_alpha   90.00
_cell.angle_beta   90.00
_cell.angle_gamma   90.00
#
_symmetry.space_group_name_H-M   'P 1'
#
loop_
_entity.id
_entity.type
_entity.pdbx_description
1 polymer ?
#
loop_
_entity_poly.entity_id
_entity_poly.type
_entity_poly.pdbx_seq_one_letter_code
_entity_poly.pdbx_strand_id
1 'polypeptide(L)'
;MYTDNARISHRQLFRQIIAGLLGVYFLVVPVLPEITGRQGVFCLLTGGGIYGFLSIYFIRIRNFFQDPEKYLGRLWGKLYILFYTSWLWLMGVYLLLMTARITGKFLIEGSDSWIVILLSAFAAYLGSHQGLERRGRMAEVAFPVLLLILGGMVVLAALQVKPEYLEETGGLSFFGWIKGSWEILCVFLPFGFLPAALGSVKKPGDTGKVIWGAIGLITGLLILVLIILQGSFGLGGYEHEEYPAARLMSGIRLPGDFLERVDLFWVAAAVFGILFSLGSVFFYSHELLARVHLEKTALMAGAAVVLAAVACEKAGISTDFFIGITMELYGPLFFFLLILAGVGGRKRKFIKAGLLFFPLLLLSGCGISLEDRVFPLSMGVEYENGHYQVVYGIPQLSEVTGQSKEGGESGEEQALVYEGMTLQDAQERFDENQENYLDMGHIKALILGKKLLEDREAMGGLLGFLEENPAVAGNIYVFAAEDMEEVMSLEGQGTDSLGDYLTGILENTLEKKEKQAVVLQDLYGAWHREEEFPELSEVTVVNKKPGIRQHS
;
A
#
# COMPACT_ATOMS: atom_id res chain seq x y z
N MET A 1 8.15 -20.06 -44.43
CA MET A 1 6.78 -20.34 -43.93
C MET A 1 6.92 -20.96 -42.55
N TYR A 2 6.91 -20.14 -41.49
CA TYR A 2 6.92 -20.65 -40.11
C TYR A 2 5.51 -21.15 -39.80
N THR A 3 5.37 -22.43 -39.49
CA THR A 3 4.10 -23.03 -39.07
C THR A 3 3.65 -22.35 -37.77
N ASP A 4 2.51 -21.65 -37.79
CA ASP A 4 1.82 -21.07 -36.63
C ASP A 4 1.41 -22.20 -35.67
N ASN A 5 2.35 -22.67 -34.86
CA ASN A 5 2.11 -23.73 -33.88
C ASN A 5 1.60 -23.17 -32.53
N ALA A 6 1.34 -21.86 -32.45
CA ALA A 6 0.87 -21.14 -31.25
C ALA A 6 1.69 -21.41 -29.98
N ARG A 7 2.96 -21.83 -30.13
CA ARG A 7 3.84 -22.24 -29.04
C ARG A 7 5.00 -21.29 -28.83
N ILE A 8 5.24 -20.90 -27.59
CA ILE A 8 6.36 -20.04 -27.20
C ILE A 8 7.57 -20.84 -26.71
N SER A 9 8.76 -20.30 -26.96
CA SER A 9 10.02 -20.82 -26.43
C SER A 9 10.26 -20.39 -24.97
N HIS A 10 11.18 -21.07 -24.28
CA HIS A 10 11.63 -20.65 -22.94
C HIS A 10 12.18 -19.22 -22.91
N ARG A 11 12.90 -18.82 -23.96
CA ARG A 11 13.43 -17.46 -24.11
C ARG A 11 12.31 -16.43 -24.20
N GLN A 12 11.27 -16.73 -24.97
CA GLN A 12 10.11 -15.85 -25.10
C GLN A 12 9.30 -15.77 -23.80
N LEU A 13 9.12 -16.90 -23.09
CA LEU A 13 8.46 -16.91 -21.78
C LEU A 13 9.22 -16.04 -20.77
N PHE A 14 10.53 -16.24 -20.63
CA PHE A 14 11.38 -15.44 -19.73
C PHE A 14 11.20 -13.95 -19.99
N ARG A 15 11.36 -13.53 -21.25
CA ARG A 15 11.30 -12.12 -21.63
C ARG A 15 9.92 -11.51 -21.47
N GLN A 16 8.87 -12.29 -21.71
CA GLN A 16 7.50 -11.84 -21.50
C GLN A 16 7.21 -11.60 -20.01
N ILE A 17 7.73 -12.44 -19.12
CA ILE A 17 7.63 -12.25 -17.66
C ILE A 17 8.34 -10.95 -17.27
N ILE A 18 9.60 -10.76 -17.69
CA ILE A 18 10.36 -9.56 -17.36
C ILE A 18 9.70 -8.29 -17.94
N ALA A 19 9.29 -8.32 -19.22
CA ALA A 19 8.69 -7.16 -19.88
C ALA A 19 7.36 -6.73 -19.25
N GLY A 20 6.57 -7.66 -18.71
CA GLY A 20 5.32 -7.33 -18.02
C GLY A 20 5.55 -6.87 -16.58
N LEU A 21 6.36 -7.59 -15.81
CA LEU A 21 6.36 -7.43 -14.35
C LEU A 21 7.41 -6.45 -13.84
N LEU A 22 8.56 -6.30 -14.52
CA LEU A 22 9.69 -5.56 -13.96
C LEU A 22 9.36 -4.08 -13.70
N GLY A 23 8.75 -3.40 -14.67
CA GLY A 23 8.37 -1.99 -14.53
C GLY A 23 7.32 -1.76 -13.45
N VAL A 24 6.30 -2.63 -13.39
CA VAL A 24 5.26 -2.59 -12.35
C VAL A 24 5.89 -2.79 -10.97
N TYR A 25 6.76 -3.78 -10.81
CA TYR A 25 7.35 -4.08 -9.51
C TYR A 25 8.32 -3.02 -9.00
N PHE A 26 9.04 -2.31 -9.88
CA PHE A 26 9.82 -1.16 -9.43
C PHE A 26 8.97 -0.05 -8.83
N LEU A 27 7.73 0.10 -9.30
CA LEU A 27 6.82 1.14 -8.82
C LEU A 27 6.03 0.70 -7.58
N VAL A 28 5.72 -0.59 -7.46
CA VAL A 28 4.84 -1.10 -6.39
C VAL A 28 5.60 -1.59 -5.17
N VAL A 29 6.69 -2.32 -5.35
CA VAL A 29 7.36 -3.02 -4.26
C VAL A 29 7.95 -2.06 -3.21
N PRO A 30 8.63 -0.94 -3.60
CA PRO A 30 9.17 -0.01 -2.62
C PRO A 30 8.13 0.81 -1.85
N VAL A 31 6.86 0.79 -2.28
CA VAL A 31 5.74 1.52 -1.64
C VAL A 31 5.12 0.68 -0.51
N LEU A 32 5.41 -0.61 -0.47
CA LEU A 32 4.84 -1.51 0.53
C LEU A 32 5.38 -1.19 1.93
N PRO A 33 4.52 -1.12 2.96
CA PRO A 33 4.87 -0.58 4.27
C PRO A 33 5.92 -1.42 5.00
N GLU A 34 5.90 -2.75 4.84
CA GLU A 34 6.85 -3.63 5.51
C GLU A 34 8.13 -3.88 4.68
N ILE A 35 8.26 -3.26 3.51
CA ILE A 35 9.35 -3.47 2.55
C ILE A 35 10.36 -2.31 2.66
N THR A 36 10.93 -2.17 3.85
CA THR A 36 11.89 -1.12 4.17
C THR A 36 13.26 -1.70 4.52
N GLY A 37 14.31 -1.06 4.00
CA GLY A 37 15.71 -1.42 4.23
C GLY A 37 16.01 -2.93 4.25
N ARG A 38 16.67 -3.39 5.31
CA ARG A 38 17.07 -4.80 5.48
C ARG A 38 15.89 -5.76 5.63
N GLN A 39 14.79 -5.34 6.26
CA GLN A 39 13.58 -6.15 6.38
C GLN A 39 13.02 -6.46 4.99
N GLY A 40 12.89 -5.44 4.14
CA GLY A 40 12.44 -5.59 2.75
C GLY A 40 13.29 -6.56 1.93
N VAL A 41 14.62 -6.55 2.13
CA VAL A 41 15.52 -7.52 1.49
C VAL A 41 15.20 -8.96 1.88
N PHE A 42 15.01 -9.23 3.17
CA PHE A 42 14.64 -10.58 3.63
C PHE A 42 13.26 -10.99 3.13
N CYS A 43 12.27 -10.09 3.15
CA CYS A 43 10.91 -10.33 2.61
C CYS A 43 10.94 -10.67 1.12
N LEU A 44 11.78 -10.00 0.34
CA LEU A 44 11.96 -10.29 -1.09
C LEU A 44 12.60 -11.66 -1.31
N LEU A 45 13.64 -12.01 -0.54
CA LEU A 45 14.30 -13.31 -0.64
C LEU A 45 13.35 -14.45 -0.29
N THR A 46 12.53 -14.29 0.74
CA THR A 46 11.57 -15.32 1.17
C THR A 46 10.41 -15.45 0.20
N GLY A 47 9.78 -14.34 -0.21
CA GLY A 47 8.71 -14.34 -1.20
C GLY A 47 9.16 -14.89 -2.56
N GLY A 48 10.32 -14.44 -3.04
CA GLY A 48 10.94 -14.96 -4.27
C GLY A 48 11.29 -16.45 -4.16
N GLY A 49 11.87 -16.87 -3.03
CA GLY A 49 12.18 -18.28 -2.76
C GLY A 49 10.93 -19.17 -2.79
N ILE A 50 9.86 -18.76 -2.11
CA ILE A 50 8.59 -19.51 -2.08
C ILE A 50 8.01 -19.65 -3.49
N TYR A 51 7.93 -18.56 -4.27
CA TYR A 51 7.47 -18.66 -5.67
C TYR A 51 8.39 -19.49 -6.56
N GLY A 52 9.70 -19.47 -6.29
CA GLY A 52 10.67 -20.36 -6.89
C GLY A 52 10.30 -21.82 -6.65
N PHE A 53 9.99 -22.21 -5.41
CA PHE A 53 9.53 -23.56 -5.11
C PHE A 53 8.15 -23.87 -5.70
N LEU A 54 7.20 -22.92 -5.66
CA LEU A 54 5.88 -23.06 -6.27
C LEU A 54 5.96 -23.25 -7.79
N SER A 55 7.03 -22.82 -8.47
CA SER A 55 7.20 -23.08 -9.90
C SER A 55 7.17 -24.57 -10.27
N ILE A 56 7.69 -25.44 -9.40
CA ILE A 56 7.63 -26.90 -9.57
C ILE A 56 6.17 -27.36 -9.48
N TYR A 57 5.43 -26.79 -8.54
CA TYR A 57 4.02 -27.06 -8.36
C TYR A 57 3.17 -26.58 -9.54
N PHE A 58 3.46 -25.39 -10.09
CA PHE A 58 2.81 -24.84 -11.29
C PHE A 58 2.93 -25.75 -12.51
N ILE A 59 4.09 -26.37 -12.70
CA ILE A 59 4.30 -27.35 -13.78
C ILE A 59 3.42 -28.59 -13.59
N ARG A 60 3.21 -29.01 -12.33
CA ARG A 60 2.38 -30.17 -11.99
C ARG A 60 0.88 -29.91 -12.19
N ILE A 61 0.39 -28.72 -11.83
CA ILE A 61 -1.03 -28.35 -11.93
C ILE A 61 -1.41 -27.77 -13.31
N ARG A 62 -0.47 -27.62 -14.25
CA ARG A 62 -0.74 -27.14 -15.61
C ARG A 62 -1.98 -27.77 -16.24
N ASN A 63 -2.08 -29.09 -16.23
CA ASN A 63 -3.18 -29.81 -16.89
C ASN A 63 -4.54 -29.50 -16.22
N PHE A 64 -4.54 -29.22 -14.91
CA PHE A 64 -5.74 -28.80 -14.20
C PHE A 64 -6.19 -27.41 -14.65
N PHE A 65 -5.25 -26.47 -14.82
CA PHE A 65 -5.55 -25.12 -15.31
C PHE A 65 -6.00 -25.10 -16.77
N GLN A 66 -5.52 -26.03 -17.61
CA GLN A 66 -5.94 -26.12 -19.01
C GLN A 66 -7.42 -26.51 -19.14
N ASP A 67 -7.87 -27.51 -18.38
CA ASP A 67 -9.26 -27.98 -18.41
C ASP A 67 -9.90 -28.08 -17.01
N PRO A 68 -10.19 -26.95 -16.32
CA PRO A 68 -10.74 -26.98 -14.95
C PRO A 68 -12.09 -27.70 -14.86
N GLU A 69 -12.93 -27.59 -15.90
CA GLU A 69 -14.24 -28.26 -15.97
C GLU A 69 -14.13 -29.80 -15.89
N LYS A 70 -13.03 -30.37 -16.42
CA LYS A 70 -12.79 -31.83 -16.39
C LYS A 70 -12.52 -32.35 -14.98
N TYR A 71 -11.89 -31.53 -14.13
CA TYR A 71 -11.49 -31.92 -12.78
C TYR A 71 -12.54 -31.55 -11.72
N LEU A 72 -13.14 -30.35 -11.82
CA LEU A 72 -14.09 -29.82 -10.85
C LEU A 72 -15.57 -30.05 -11.22
N GLY A 73 -15.84 -30.36 -12.49
CA GLY A 73 -17.19 -30.34 -13.07
C GLY A 73 -17.56 -28.95 -13.60
N ARG A 74 -18.63 -28.89 -14.40
CA ARG A 74 -19.02 -27.69 -15.18
C ARG A 74 -19.26 -26.44 -14.32
N LEU A 75 -20.00 -26.56 -13.22
CA LEU A 75 -20.34 -25.41 -12.36
C LEU A 75 -19.10 -24.89 -11.61
N TRP A 76 -18.39 -25.77 -10.92
CA TRP A 76 -17.23 -25.41 -10.10
C TRP A 76 -16.01 -25.00 -10.94
N GLY A 77 -15.82 -25.60 -12.12
CA GLY A 77 -14.82 -25.14 -13.08
C GLY A 77 -15.08 -23.71 -13.57
N LYS A 78 -16.36 -23.37 -13.81
CA LYS A 78 -16.77 -21.99 -14.15
C LYS A 78 -16.50 -21.00 -13.03
N LEU A 79 -16.93 -21.31 -11.80
CA LEU A 79 -16.69 -20.44 -10.64
C LEU A 79 -15.20 -20.23 -10.39
N TYR A 80 -14.39 -21.30 -10.49
CA TYR A 80 -12.94 -21.22 -10.36
C TYR A 80 -12.32 -20.23 -11.36
N ILE A 81 -12.69 -20.35 -12.64
CA ILE A 81 -12.17 -19.48 -13.69
C ILE A 81 -12.67 -18.04 -13.57
N LEU A 82 -13.94 -17.85 -13.20
CA LEU A 82 -14.51 -16.52 -12.97
C LEU A 82 -13.81 -15.79 -11.82
N PHE A 83 -13.44 -16.51 -10.75
CA PHE A 83 -12.66 -15.94 -9.65
C PHE A 83 -11.25 -15.49 -10.09
N TYR A 84 -10.55 -16.29 -10.90
CA TYR A 84 -9.26 -15.87 -11.47
C TYR A 84 -9.43 -14.65 -12.40
N THR A 85 -10.56 -14.60 -13.13
CA THR A 85 -10.87 -13.51 -14.05
C THR A 85 -11.26 -12.23 -13.32
N SER A 86 -11.93 -12.29 -12.16
CA SER A 86 -12.28 -11.10 -11.38
C SER A 86 -11.05 -10.40 -10.80
N TRP A 87 -10.02 -11.15 -10.41
CA TRP A 87 -8.74 -10.54 -10.02
C TRP A 87 -8.04 -9.86 -11.19
N LEU A 88 -8.03 -10.50 -12.38
CA LEU A 88 -7.48 -9.86 -13.58
C LEU A 88 -8.24 -8.57 -13.93
N TRP A 89 -9.55 -8.55 -13.74
CA TRP A 89 -10.37 -7.35 -13.92
C TRP A 89 -9.97 -6.24 -12.94
N LEU A 90 -9.83 -6.56 -11.65
CA LEU A 90 -9.35 -5.65 -10.61
C LEU A 90 -7.97 -5.08 -10.95
N MET A 91 -7.03 -5.94 -11.35
CA MET A 91 -5.67 -5.53 -11.76
C MET A 91 -5.68 -4.71 -13.05
N GLY A 92 -6.61 -4.96 -13.97
CA GLY A 92 -6.79 -4.14 -15.16
C GLY A 92 -7.17 -2.70 -14.82
N VAL A 93 -8.07 -2.52 -13.85
CA VAL A 93 -8.46 -1.19 -13.34
C VAL A 93 -7.26 -0.52 -12.68
N TYR A 94 -6.59 -1.23 -11.77
CA TYR A 94 -5.41 -0.75 -11.07
C TYR A 94 -4.29 -0.29 -12.01
N LEU A 95 -3.94 -1.09 -13.03
CA LEU A 95 -2.89 -0.74 -14.00
C LEU A 95 -3.27 0.47 -14.86
N LEU A 96 -4.55 0.65 -15.20
CA LEU A 96 -5.02 1.84 -15.92
C LEU A 96 -4.92 3.11 -15.08
N LEU A 97 -5.33 3.04 -13.80
CA LEU A 97 -5.20 4.14 -12.85
C LEU A 97 -3.72 4.50 -12.64
N MET A 98 -2.87 3.50 -12.41
CA MET A 98 -1.42 3.71 -12.28
C MET A 98 -0.83 4.37 -13.53
N THR A 99 -1.26 3.96 -14.73
CA THR A 99 -0.79 4.58 -15.99
C THR A 99 -1.18 6.05 -16.06
N ALA A 100 -2.43 6.39 -15.72
CA ALA A 100 -2.89 7.79 -15.72
C ALA A 100 -2.12 8.66 -14.74
N ARG A 101 -1.94 8.19 -13.49
CA ARG A 101 -1.24 8.94 -12.43
C ARG A 101 0.23 9.15 -12.74
N ILE A 102 0.93 8.11 -13.16
CA ILE A 102 2.36 8.22 -13.51
C ILE A 102 2.55 9.12 -14.74
N THR A 103 1.67 9.00 -15.74
CA THR A 103 1.73 9.87 -16.93
C THR A 103 1.47 11.32 -16.55
N GLY A 104 0.44 11.60 -15.75
CA GLY A 104 0.11 12.95 -15.29
C GLY A 104 1.18 13.58 -14.40
N LYS A 105 1.84 12.77 -13.56
CA LYS A 105 2.86 13.23 -12.59
C LYS A 105 4.24 13.41 -13.22
N PHE A 106 4.66 12.52 -14.12
CA PHE A 106 6.06 12.45 -14.59
C PHE A 106 6.25 12.67 -16.09
N LEU A 107 5.24 12.39 -16.94
CA LEU A 107 5.40 12.47 -18.40
C LEU A 107 4.78 13.75 -18.99
N ILE A 108 3.49 13.96 -18.75
CA ILE A 108 2.69 15.04 -19.34
C ILE A 108 1.85 15.66 -18.22
N GLU A 109 2.42 16.69 -17.59
CA GLU A 109 1.75 17.47 -16.56
C GLU A 109 0.48 18.14 -17.12
N GLY A 110 -0.63 18.02 -16.39
CA GLY A 110 -1.94 18.53 -16.82
C GLY A 110 -2.65 17.69 -17.90
N SER A 111 -2.19 16.46 -18.17
CA SER A 111 -2.92 15.55 -19.06
C SER A 111 -4.25 15.08 -18.45
N ASP A 112 -5.30 15.00 -19.29
CA ASP A 112 -6.60 14.48 -18.88
C ASP A 112 -6.53 12.97 -18.61
N SER A 113 -6.65 12.55 -17.36
CA SER A 113 -6.56 11.13 -16.94
C SER A 113 -7.47 10.20 -17.75
N TRP A 114 -8.69 10.63 -18.10
CA TRP A 114 -9.63 9.79 -18.85
C TRP A 114 -9.15 9.49 -20.28
N ILE A 115 -8.44 10.42 -20.92
CA ILE A 115 -7.85 10.23 -22.26
C ILE A 115 -6.69 9.23 -22.15
N VAL A 116 -5.84 9.41 -21.14
CA VAL A 116 -4.71 8.49 -20.89
C VAL A 116 -5.21 7.08 -20.65
N ILE A 117 -6.26 6.89 -19.84
CA ILE A 117 -6.89 5.59 -19.59
C ILE A 117 -7.39 4.97 -20.90
N LEU A 118 -8.14 5.72 -21.70
CA LEU A 118 -8.73 5.21 -22.94
C LEU A 118 -7.65 4.81 -23.96
N LEU A 119 -6.65 5.67 -24.17
CA LEU A 119 -5.54 5.39 -25.10
C LEU A 119 -4.69 4.21 -24.63
N SER A 120 -4.42 4.12 -23.33
CA SER A 120 -3.67 3.02 -22.73
C SER A 120 -4.40 1.69 -22.89
N ALA A 121 -5.71 1.66 -22.62
CA ALA A 121 -6.55 0.49 -22.83
C ALA A 121 -6.57 0.07 -24.31
N PHE A 122 -6.72 1.04 -25.23
CA PHE A 122 -6.73 0.77 -26.65
C PHE A 122 -5.39 0.19 -27.15
N ALA A 123 -4.28 0.80 -26.75
CA ALA A 123 -2.94 0.33 -27.09
C ALA A 123 -2.67 -1.10 -26.56
N ALA A 124 -3.00 -1.34 -25.29
CA ALA A 124 -2.84 -2.65 -24.67
C ALA A 124 -3.75 -3.72 -25.29
N TYR A 125 -5.00 -3.36 -25.64
CA TYR A 125 -5.93 -4.27 -26.30
C TYR A 125 -5.42 -4.69 -27.68
N LEU A 126 -4.99 -3.74 -28.52
CA LEU A 126 -4.42 -4.03 -29.84
C LEU A 126 -3.18 -4.94 -29.76
N GLY A 127 -2.31 -4.68 -28.79
CA GLY A 127 -1.12 -5.52 -28.53
C GLY A 127 -1.46 -6.94 -28.02
N SER A 128 -2.61 -7.11 -27.37
CA SER A 128 -3.05 -8.40 -26.80
C SER A 128 -3.75 -9.32 -27.80
N HIS A 129 -4.43 -8.76 -28.81
CA HIS A 129 -5.36 -9.50 -29.68
C HIS A 129 -4.67 -10.54 -30.60
N GLN A 130 -3.36 -10.44 -30.81
CA GLN A 130 -2.66 -11.24 -31.80
C GLN A 130 -2.07 -12.58 -31.30
N GLY A 131 -2.49 -13.04 -30.12
CA GLY A 131 -2.11 -14.34 -29.55
C GLY A 131 -0.74 -14.39 -28.86
N LEU A 132 -0.51 -15.47 -28.09
CA LEU A 132 0.65 -15.60 -27.20
C LEU A 132 2.00 -15.56 -27.93
N GLU A 133 2.08 -16.11 -29.15
CA GLU A 133 3.32 -16.14 -29.93
C GLU A 133 3.79 -14.73 -30.34
N ARG A 134 2.89 -13.89 -30.83
CA ARG A 134 3.25 -12.53 -31.26
C ARG A 134 3.59 -11.63 -30.07
N ARG A 135 2.91 -11.82 -28.93
CA ARG A 135 3.27 -11.17 -27.66
C ARG A 135 4.67 -11.57 -27.20
N GLY A 136 5.03 -12.86 -27.31
CA GLY A 136 6.38 -13.34 -27.02
C GLY A 136 7.45 -12.72 -27.93
N ARG A 137 7.14 -12.48 -29.21
CA ARG A 137 8.03 -11.77 -30.14
C ARG A 137 8.16 -10.28 -29.80
N MET A 138 7.06 -9.62 -29.43
CA MET A 138 7.07 -8.23 -28.96
C MET A 138 7.96 -8.08 -27.72
N ALA A 139 7.84 -8.98 -26.74
CA ALA A 139 8.72 -9.02 -25.58
C ALA A 139 10.18 -9.28 -25.96
N GLU A 140 10.44 -10.12 -26.95
CA GLU A 140 11.79 -10.40 -27.44
C GLU A 140 12.49 -9.18 -28.05
N VAL A 141 11.75 -8.33 -28.76
CA VAL A 141 12.26 -7.07 -29.31
C VAL A 141 12.41 -6.01 -28.22
N ALA A 142 11.44 -5.90 -27.31
CA ALA A 142 11.45 -4.88 -26.25
C ALA A 142 12.46 -5.17 -25.13
N PHE A 143 12.70 -6.45 -24.81
CA PHE A 143 13.53 -6.87 -23.69
C PHE A 143 14.92 -6.23 -23.60
N PRO A 144 15.77 -6.22 -24.65
CA PRO A 144 17.10 -5.61 -24.55
C PRO A 144 17.02 -4.11 -24.24
N VAL A 145 16.05 -3.40 -24.83
CA VAL A 145 15.85 -1.96 -24.59
C VAL A 145 15.35 -1.71 -23.17
N LEU A 146 14.36 -2.48 -22.71
CA LEU A 146 13.84 -2.38 -21.34
C LEU A 146 14.90 -2.68 -20.29
N LEU A 147 15.70 -3.74 -20.49
CA LEU A 147 16.74 -4.10 -19.53
C LEU A 147 17.87 -3.07 -19.52
N LEU A 148 18.23 -2.52 -20.69
CA LEU A 148 19.22 -1.45 -20.78
C LEU A 148 18.77 -0.19 -20.05
N ILE A 149 17.53 0.26 -20.27
CA ILE A 149 17.01 1.48 -19.65
C ILE A 149 16.76 1.26 -18.16
N LEU A 150 15.92 0.27 -17.82
CA LEU A 150 15.52 0.05 -16.43
C LEU A 150 16.69 -0.44 -15.57
N GLY A 151 17.45 -1.44 -16.05
CA GLY A 151 18.58 -2.00 -15.33
C GLY A 151 19.82 -1.11 -15.37
N GLY A 152 20.13 -0.49 -16.52
CA GLY A 152 21.27 0.40 -16.66
C GLY A 152 21.14 1.64 -15.77
N MET A 153 19.95 2.21 -15.64
CA MET A 153 19.74 3.35 -14.74
C MET A 153 19.80 2.96 -13.26
N VAL A 154 19.38 1.74 -12.88
CA VAL A 154 19.63 1.23 -11.53
C VAL A 154 21.14 1.13 -11.24
N VAL A 155 21.95 0.69 -12.22
CA VAL A 155 23.41 0.68 -12.07
C VAL A 155 23.99 2.09 -11.94
N LEU A 156 23.49 3.06 -12.71
CA LEU A 156 23.92 4.45 -12.58
C LEU A 156 23.52 5.07 -11.24
N ALA A 157 22.33 4.73 -10.74
CA ALA A 157 21.87 5.16 -9.42
C ALA A 157 22.78 4.61 -8.32
N ALA A 158 23.25 3.35 -8.45
CA ALA A 158 24.16 2.74 -7.49
C ALA A 158 25.49 3.50 -7.35
N LEU A 159 25.95 4.18 -8.41
CA LEU A 159 27.19 4.99 -8.38
C LEU A 159 27.04 6.29 -7.59
N GLN A 160 25.81 6.71 -7.29
CA GLN A 160 25.50 7.97 -6.60
C GLN A 160 25.08 7.75 -5.14
N VAL A 161 25.14 6.50 -4.67
CA VAL A 161 24.81 6.13 -3.29
C VAL A 161 25.84 6.68 -2.31
N LYS A 162 25.36 7.19 -1.18
CA LYS A 162 26.17 7.64 -0.07
C LYS A 162 26.39 6.48 0.91
N PRO A 163 27.63 6.01 1.13
CA PRO A 163 27.90 4.88 2.03
C PRO A 163 27.43 5.12 3.46
N GLU A 164 27.42 6.37 3.92
CA GLU A 164 27.04 6.75 5.27
C GLU A 164 25.59 6.32 5.61
N TYR A 165 24.67 6.46 4.65
CA TYR A 165 23.27 6.07 4.82
C TYR A 165 23.03 4.55 4.80
N LEU A 166 24.00 3.78 4.33
CA LEU A 166 23.91 2.31 4.36
C LEU A 166 24.30 1.73 5.72
N GLU A 167 25.04 2.48 6.55
CA GLU A 167 25.42 2.06 7.90
C GLU A 167 24.23 2.12 8.88
N GLU A 168 23.27 3.00 8.62
CA GLU A 168 21.99 3.09 9.33
C GLU A 168 21.09 1.91 8.98
N THR A 169 21.37 0.74 9.55
CA THR A 169 20.57 -0.46 9.29
C THR A 169 19.31 -0.47 10.13
N GLY A 170 18.15 -0.46 9.46
CA GLY A 170 16.84 -0.61 10.10
C GLY A 170 16.69 -1.88 10.93
N GLY A 171 15.71 -1.82 11.85
CA GLY A 171 15.31 -2.93 12.70
C GLY A 171 14.85 -4.16 11.91
N LEU A 172 15.01 -5.33 12.52
CA LEU A 172 14.43 -6.58 12.02
C LEU A 172 13.37 -7.04 13.00
N SER A 173 12.11 -6.98 12.60
CA SER A 173 11.01 -7.56 13.36
C SER A 173 10.62 -8.92 12.77
N PHE A 174 10.38 -9.91 13.62
CA PHE A 174 9.88 -11.22 13.16
C PHE A 174 8.47 -11.09 12.55
N PHE A 175 7.61 -10.29 13.18
CA PHE A 175 6.25 -10.04 12.69
C PHE A 175 6.26 -9.19 11.42
N GLY A 176 7.12 -8.16 11.36
CA GLY A 176 7.32 -7.35 10.16
C GLY A 176 7.84 -8.18 8.99
N TRP A 177 8.77 -9.10 9.23
CA TRP A 177 9.25 -10.04 8.22
C TRP A 177 8.14 -10.97 7.70
N ILE A 178 7.28 -11.51 8.56
CA ILE A 178 6.15 -12.35 8.15
C ILE A 178 5.16 -11.56 7.30
N LYS A 179 4.76 -10.37 7.78
CA LYS A 179 3.80 -9.50 7.10
C LYS A 179 4.36 -9.03 5.75
N GLY A 180 5.59 -8.53 5.70
CA GLY A 180 6.24 -8.15 4.44
C GLY A 180 6.46 -9.33 3.50
N SER A 181 6.78 -10.53 4.01
CA SER A 181 6.83 -11.73 3.18
C SER A 181 5.46 -12.04 2.55
N TRP A 182 4.37 -11.85 3.30
CA TRP A 182 3.00 -11.99 2.79
C TRP A 182 2.67 -10.96 1.70
N GLU A 183 3.11 -9.71 1.88
CA GLU A 183 2.93 -8.66 0.88
C GLU A 183 3.62 -9.00 -0.44
N ILE A 184 4.89 -9.43 -0.39
CA ILE A 184 5.62 -9.89 -1.58
C ILE A 184 4.93 -11.09 -2.22
N LEU A 185 4.41 -12.02 -1.42
CA LEU A 185 3.67 -13.16 -1.94
C LEU A 185 2.40 -12.75 -2.73
N CYS A 186 1.72 -11.70 -2.26
CA CYS A 186 0.55 -11.13 -2.92
C CYS A 186 0.92 -10.35 -4.19
N VAL A 187 1.99 -9.54 -4.17
CA VAL A 187 2.48 -8.82 -5.36
C VAL A 187 2.96 -9.79 -6.44
N PHE A 188 3.46 -10.97 -6.06
CA PHE A 188 3.91 -12.02 -6.99
C PHE A 188 2.79 -12.94 -7.50
N LEU A 189 1.51 -12.66 -7.18
CA LEU A 189 0.35 -13.39 -7.72
C LEU A 189 0.29 -13.52 -9.25
N PRO A 190 0.80 -12.60 -10.09
CA PRO A 190 0.89 -12.82 -11.54
C PRO A 190 1.59 -14.14 -11.91
N PHE A 191 2.55 -14.62 -11.12
CA PHE A 191 3.18 -15.93 -11.32
C PHE A 191 2.20 -17.10 -11.15
N GLY A 192 1.14 -16.94 -10.34
CA GLY A 192 0.05 -17.90 -10.17
C GLY A 192 -0.76 -18.17 -11.45
N PHE A 193 -0.66 -17.30 -12.46
CA PHE A 193 -1.29 -17.49 -13.77
C PHE A 193 -0.40 -18.23 -14.77
N LEU A 194 0.89 -18.46 -14.45
CA LEU A 194 1.80 -19.22 -15.31
C LEU A 194 1.31 -20.61 -15.70
N PRO A 195 0.68 -21.43 -14.82
CA PRO A 195 0.10 -22.71 -15.22
C PRO A 195 -0.81 -22.62 -16.45
N ALA A 196 -1.54 -21.51 -16.63
CA ALA A 196 -2.39 -21.30 -17.79
C ALA A 196 -1.58 -21.11 -19.08
N ALA A 197 -0.40 -20.50 -19.01
CA ALA A 197 0.51 -20.28 -20.13
C ALA A 197 1.37 -21.50 -20.48
N LEU A 198 1.71 -22.34 -19.47
CA LEU A 198 2.61 -23.49 -19.65
C LEU A 198 2.10 -24.52 -20.67
N GLY A 199 0.79 -24.55 -20.95
CA GLY A 199 0.19 -25.38 -22.00
C GLY A 199 0.73 -25.10 -23.40
N SER A 200 1.15 -23.86 -23.63
CA SER A 200 1.62 -23.36 -24.92
C SER A 200 3.14 -23.21 -24.96
N VAL A 201 3.86 -23.68 -23.95
CA VAL A 201 5.33 -23.59 -23.87
C VAL A 201 5.99 -24.85 -24.44
N LYS A 202 7.03 -24.68 -25.26
CA LYS A 202 7.86 -25.80 -25.75
C LYS A 202 8.59 -26.45 -24.56
N LYS A 203 8.47 -27.77 -24.40
CA LYS A 203 9.07 -28.55 -23.29
C LYS A 203 8.71 -27.96 -21.92
N PRO A 204 7.45 -28.09 -21.49
CA PRO A 204 7.00 -27.40 -20.29
C PRO A 204 7.55 -28.02 -18.98
N GLY A 205 8.10 -29.24 -19.01
CA GLY A 205 8.78 -29.86 -17.87
C GLY A 205 10.08 -29.15 -17.45
N ASP A 206 10.79 -28.53 -18.41
CA ASP A 206 12.05 -27.83 -18.16
C ASP A 206 11.85 -26.34 -17.82
N THR A 207 10.59 -25.89 -17.75
CA THR A 207 10.27 -24.46 -17.60
C THR A 207 10.57 -23.92 -16.21
N GLY A 208 10.75 -24.80 -15.20
CA GLY A 208 11.09 -24.39 -13.84
C GLY A 208 12.35 -23.54 -13.76
N LYS A 209 13.40 -23.90 -14.53
CA LYS A 209 14.65 -23.13 -14.59
C LYS A 209 14.43 -21.70 -15.12
N VAL A 210 13.52 -21.56 -16.09
CA VAL A 210 13.16 -20.27 -16.70
C VAL A 210 12.44 -19.38 -15.69
N ILE A 211 11.51 -19.96 -14.93
CA ILE A 211 10.75 -19.25 -13.90
C ILE A 211 11.68 -18.82 -12.77
N TRP A 212 12.56 -19.72 -12.29
CA TRP A 212 13.60 -19.38 -11.30
C TRP A 212 14.52 -18.26 -11.77
N GLY A 213 14.95 -18.30 -13.04
CA GLY A 213 15.75 -17.22 -13.62
C GLY A 213 15.01 -15.89 -13.64
N ALA A 214 13.71 -15.89 -13.98
CA ALA A 214 12.92 -14.67 -14.03
C ALA A 214 12.67 -14.08 -12.63
N ILE A 215 12.31 -14.92 -11.66
CA ILE A 215 12.15 -14.53 -10.26
C ILE A 215 13.47 -14.00 -9.72
N GLY A 216 14.58 -14.74 -9.91
CA GLY A 216 15.90 -14.32 -9.44
C GLY A 216 16.35 -12.97 -10.00
N LEU A 217 16.10 -12.70 -11.28
CA LEU A 217 16.42 -11.41 -11.89
C LEU A 217 15.56 -10.28 -11.31
N ILE A 218 14.24 -10.49 -11.21
CA ILE A 218 13.30 -9.51 -10.64
C ILE A 218 13.66 -9.22 -9.19
N THR A 219 13.74 -10.24 -8.34
CA THR A 219 14.05 -10.11 -6.91
C THR A 219 15.43 -9.46 -6.73
N GLY A 220 16.44 -9.86 -7.50
CA GLY A 220 17.78 -9.27 -7.42
C GLY A 220 17.81 -7.78 -7.76
N LEU A 221 17.09 -7.37 -8.81
CA LEU A 221 16.97 -5.96 -9.18
C LEU A 221 16.17 -5.15 -8.15
N LEU A 222 15.11 -5.73 -7.57
CA LEU A 222 14.33 -5.07 -6.53
C LEU A 222 15.13 -4.89 -5.24
N ILE A 223 15.90 -5.91 -4.82
CA ILE A 223 16.83 -5.81 -3.69
C ILE A 223 17.84 -4.68 -3.94
N LEU A 224 18.41 -4.63 -5.15
CA LEU A 224 19.34 -3.58 -5.52
C LEU A 224 18.69 -2.19 -5.44
N VAL A 225 17.45 -2.04 -5.93
CA VAL A 225 16.70 -0.78 -5.81
C VAL A 225 16.43 -0.41 -4.36
N LEU A 226 16.03 -1.33 -3.48
CA LEU A 226 15.83 -1.03 -2.06
C LEU A 226 17.12 -0.57 -1.37
N ILE A 227 18.25 -1.23 -1.65
CA ILE A 227 19.55 -0.83 -1.10
C ILE A 227 19.93 0.57 -1.59
N ILE A 228 19.72 0.87 -2.88
CA ILE A 228 20.02 2.19 -3.44
C ILE A 228 19.09 3.26 -2.89
N LEU A 229 17.80 2.96 -2.72
CA LEU A 229 16.84 3.87 -2.11
C LEU A 229 17.28 4.26 -0.69
N GLN A 230 17.60 3.27 0.14
CA GLN A 230 18.15 3.52 1.48
C GLN A 230 19.45 4.32 1.41
N GLY A 231 20.38 3.95 0.53
CA GLY A 231 21.67 4.64 0.37
C GLY A 231 21.58 6.04 -0.26
N SER A 232 20.44 6.41 -0.83
CA SER A 232 20.22 7.73 -1.45
C SER A 232 19.41 8.66 -0.55
N PHE A 233 18.38 8.13 0.11
CA PHE A 233 17.42 8.89 0.91
C PHE A 233 17.59 8.73 2.43
N GLY A 234 18.39 7.77 2.90
CA GLY A 234 18.48 7.41 4.32
C GLY A 234 17.33 6.49 4.76
N LEU A 235 17.36 6.07 6.04
CA LEU A 235 16.29 5.27 6.64
C LEU A 235 15.00 6.12 6.76
N GLY A 236 13.84 5.58 6.37
CA GLY A 236 12.57 6.32 6.40
C GLY A 236 12.38 7.36 5.28
N GLY A 237 13.47 7.85 4.68
CA GLY A 237 13.44 9.01 3.78
C GLY A 237 12.69 8.83 2.47
N TYR A 238 12.42 7.59 2.04
CA TYR A 238 11.64 7.29 0.83
C TYR A 238 10.26 6.69 1.12
N GLU A 239 9.93 6.40 2.38
CA GLU A 239 8.71 5.66 2.77
C GLU A 239 7.43 6.49 2.55
N HIS A 240 7.57 7.80 2.41
CA HIS A 240 6.48 8.76 2.27
C HIS A 240 6.25 9.14 0.79
N GLU A 241 7.10 8.65 -0.11
CA GLU A 241 7.03 8.92 -1.53
C GLU A 241 6.06 7.95 -2.23
N GLU A 242 5.14 8.49 -3.01
CA GLU A 242 4.14 7.67 -3.74
C GLU A 242 4.79 6.74 -4.80
N TYR A 243 5.94 7.14 -5.37
CA TYR A 243 6.71 6.34 -6.34
C TYR A 243 8.22 6.45 -6.08
N PRO A 244 8.76 5.77 -5.05
CA PRO A 244 10.14 5.94 -4.60
C PRO A 244 11.17 5.67 -5.70
N ALA A 245 10.97 4.61 -6.49
CA ALA A 245 11.88 4.28 -7.59
C ALA A 245 11.89 5.35 -8.70
N ALA A 246 10.73 5.93 -9.04
CA ALA A 246 10.69 7.02 -10.01
C ALA A 246 11.37 8.28 -9.46
N ARG A 247 11.16 8.57 -8.17
CA ARG A 247 11.80 9.69 -7.48
C ARG A 247 13.32 9.54 -7.45
N LEU A 248 13.83 8.35 -7.16
CA LEU A 248 15.26 8.03 -7.25
C LEU A 248 15.83 8.34 -8.63
N MET A 249 15.13 7.93 -9.69
CA MET A 249 15.59 8.13 -11.06
C MET A 249 15.65 9.62 -11.45
N SER A 250 14.75 10.45 -10.92
CA SER A 250 14.78 11.92 -11.12
C SER A 250 16.02 12.58 -10.51
N GLY A 251 16.68 11.94 -9.54
CA GLY A 251 17.92 12.43 -8.93
C GLY A 251 19.17 12.16 -9.77
N ILE A 252 19.10 11.27 -10.76
CA ILE A 252 20.27 10.80 -11.51
C ILE A 252 20.69 11.85 -12.55
N ARG A 253 21.87 12.42 -12.38
CA ARG A 253 22.52 13.27 -13.41
C ARG A 253 23.56 12.48 -14.19
N LEU A 254 23.50 12.54 -15.53
CA LEU A 254 24.53 11.97 -16.38
C LEU A 254 25.74 12.91 -16.49
N PRO A 255 26.98 12.40 -16.37
CA PRO A 255 28.17 13.23 -16.54
C PRO A 255 28.25 13.77 -17.97
N GLY A 256 28.33 15.10 -18.11
CA GLY A 256 28.43 15.79 -19.40
C GLY A 256 27.20 16.60 -19.83
N ASP A 257 26.17 16.73 -18.97
CA ASP A 257 25.02 17.65 -19.16
C ASP A 257 24.22 17.47 -20.46
N PHE A 258 24.36 16.32 -21.14
CA PHE A 258 23.73 16.07 -22.43
C PHE A 258 22.20 15.91 -22.37
N LEU A 259 21.66 15.52 -21.22
CA LEU A 259 20.22 15.28 -20.99
C LEU A 259 19.86 15.61 -19.53
N GLU A 260 19.02 16.63 -19.32
CA GLU A 260 18.57 17.05 -17.98
C GLU A 260 17.42 16.18 -17.42
N ARG A 261 16.68 15.47 -18.28
CA ARG A 261 15.54 14.59 -17.91
C ARG A 261 15.70 13.15 -18.38
N VAL A 262 16.74 12.49 -17.90
CA VAL A 262 17.03 11.08 -18.23
C VAL A 262 16.02 10.13 -17.58
N ASP A 263 15.48 10.52 -16.43
CA ASP A 263 14.38 9.89 -15.71
C ASP A 263 13.14 9.65 -16.59
N LEU A 264 12.86 10.53 -17.55
CA LEU A 264 11.75 10.39 -18.49
C LEU A 264 11.84 9.08 -19.30
N PHE A 265 13.06 8.66 -19.70
CA PHE A 265 13.25 7.40 -20.40
C PHE A 265 12.94 6.20 -19.51
N TRP A 266 13.32 6.28 -18.23
CA TRP A 266 13.02 5.24 -17.26
C TRP A 266 11.52 5.12 -16.99
N VAL A 267 10.86 6.26 -16.74
CA VAL A 267 9.41 6.31 -16.52
C VAL A 267 8.67 5.81 -17.75
N ALA A 268 9.07 6.20 -18.96
CA ALA A 268 8.48 5.70 -20.19
C ALA A 268 8.67 4.17 -20.35
N ALA A 269 9.83 3.63 -19.97
CA ALA A 269 10.06 2.19 -19.97
C ALA A 269 9.23 1.46 -18.89
N ALA A 270 9.02 2.07 -17.72
CA ALA A 270 8.15 1.54 -16.69
C ALA A 270 6.68 1.54 -17.14
N VAL A 271 6.20 2.63 -17.74
CA VAL A 271 4.87 2.74 -18.36
C VAL A 271 4.68 1.72 -19.48
N PHE A 272 5.70 1.48 -20.32
CA PHE A 272 5.66 0.38 -21.28
C PHE A 272 5.44 -0.97 -20.58
N GLY A 273 6.12 -1.22 -19.46
CA GLY A 273 5.93 -2.42 -18.65
C GLY A 273 4.49 -2.55 -18.12
N ILE A 274 3.92 -1.46 -17.62
CA ILE A 274 2.51 -1.40 -17.17
C ILE A 274 1.56 -1.73 -18.34
N LEU A 275 1.75 -1.11 -19.52
CA LEU A 275 0.95 -1.38 -20.71
C LEU A 275 1.10 -2.84 -21.19
N PHE A 276 2.30 -3.40 -21.11
CA PHE A 276 2.56 -4.80 -21.43
C PHE A 276 1.83 -5.74 -20.45
N SER A 277 1.81 -5.40 -19.16
CA SER A 277 1.03 -6.09 -18.12
C SER A 277 -0.47 -5.96 -18.32
N LEU A 278 -0.97 -4.78 -18.69
CA LEU A 278 -2.38 -4.58 -19.04
C LEU A 278 -2.78 -5.41 -20.26
N GLY A 279 -1.90 -5.50 -21.27
CA GLY A 279 -2.07 -6.44 -22.38
C GLY A 279 -2.07 -7.91 -21.93
N SER A 280 -1.36 -8.24 -20.85
CA SER A 280 -1.42 -9.58 -20.22
C SER A 280 -2.76 -9.83 -19.56
N VAL A 281 -3.31 -8.84 -18.87
CA VAL A 281 -4.64 -8.89 -18.26
C VAL A 281 -5.70 -9.19 -19.32
N PHE A 282 -5.75 -8.43 -20.41
CA PHE A 282 -6.74 -8.67 -21.48
C PHE A 282 -6.57 -10.04 -22.15
N PHE A 283 -5.33 -10.43 -22.44
CA PHE A 283 -5.04 -11.73 -23.05
C PHE A 283 -5.45 -12.90 -22.14
N TYR A 284 -5.01 -12.90 -20.87
CA TYR A 284 -5.33 -13.99 -19.95
C TYR A 284 -6.80 -13.99 -19.55
N SER A 285 -7.45 -12.83 -19.45
CA SER A 285 -8.89 -12.75 -19.25
C SER A 285 -9.65 -13.44 -20.39
N HIS A 286 -9.30 -13.14 -21.64
CA HIS A 286 -9.89 -13.80 -22.80
C HIS A 286 -9.61 -15.32 -22.83
N GLU A 287 -8.36 -15.72 -22.63
CA GLU A 287 -7.93 -17.12 -22.62
C GLU A 287 -8.62 -17.95 -21.52
N LEU A 288 -8.79 -17.39 -20.33
CA LEU A 288 -9.49 -18.06 -19.22
C LEU A 288 -11.00 -18.16 -19.51
N LEU A 289 -11.63 -17.09 -20.01
CA LEU A 289 -13.05 -17.11 -20.39
C LEU A 289 -13.34 -18.09 -21.54
N ALA A 290 -12.41 -18.25 -22.49
CA ALA A 290 -12.52 -19.22 -23.58
C ALA A 290 -12.60 -20.66 -23.05
N ARG A 291 -11.84 -21.01 -21.99
CA ARG A 291 -11.86 -22.35 -21.36
C ARG A 291 -13.19 -22.74 -20.74
N VAL A 292 -14.06 -21.77 -20.46
CA VAL A 292 -15.40 -21.97 -19.89
C VAL A 292 -16.53 -21.64 -20.88
N HIS A 293 -16.19 -21.50 -22.16
CA HIS A 293 -17.11 -21.19 -23.26
C HIS A 293 -17.81 -19.83 -23.11
N LEU A 294 -17.14 -18.84 -22.51
CA LEU A 294 -17.61 -17.46 -22.33
C LEU A 294 -16.78 -16.45 -23.14
N GLU A 295 -16.12 -16.87 -24.22
CA GLU A 295 -15.25 -16.00 -25.05
C GLU A 295 -15.95 -14.72 -25.56
N LYS A 296 -17.27 -14.79 -25.81
CA LYS A 296 -18.07 -13.67 -26.31
C LYS A 296 -18.17 -12.51 -25.30
N THR A 297 -18.02 -12.77 -24.00
CA THR A 297 -18.08 -11.73 -22.97
C THR A 297 -16.74 -11.05 -22.74
N ALA A 298 -15.64 -11.53 -23.32
CA ALA A 298 -14.30 -10.99 -23.07
C ALA A 298 -14.15 -9.52 -23.50
N LEU A 299 -14.76 -9.12 -24.63
CA LEU A 299 -14.73 -7.73 -25.08
C LEU A 299 -15.53 -6.82 -24.14
N MET A 300 -16.70 -7.28 -23.70
CA MET A 300 -17.53 -6.55 -22.72
C MET A 300 -16.82 -6.44 -21.37
N ALA A 301 -16.11 -7.48 -20.94
CA ALA A 301 -15.32 -7.46 -19.72
C ALA A 301 -14.17 -6.45 -19.81
N GLY A 302 -13.47 -6.39 -20.95
CA GLY A 302 -12.46 -5.37 -21.22
C GLY A 302 -13.03 -3.94 -21.21
N ALA A 303 -14.18 -3.72 -21.86
CA ALA A 303 -14.86 -2.43 -21.81
C ALA A 303 -15.29 -2.04 -20.39
N ALA A 304 -15.74 -3.01 -19.58
CA ALA A 304 -16.08 -2.80 -18.19
C ALA A 304 -14.86 -2.41 -17.34
N VAL A 305 -13.66 -2.97 -17.60
CA VAL A 305 -12.41 -2.53 -16.95
C VAL A 305 -12.15 -1.05 -17.20
N VAL A 306 -12.31 -0.60 -18.45
CA VAL A 306 -12.07 0.81 -18.83
C VAL A 306 -13.08 1.74 -18.16
N LEU A 307 -14.38 1.38 -18.21
CA LEU A 307 -15.43 2.17 -17.56
C LEU A 307 -15.23 2.26 -16.05
N ALA A 308 -14.86 1.14 -15.41
CA ALA A 308 -14.55 1.12 -13.98
C ALA A 308 -13.32 1.97 -13.66
N ALA A 309 -12.25 1.92 -14.45
CA ALA A 309 -11.08 2.77 -14.26
C ALA A 309 -11.42 4.26 -14.36
N VAL A 310 -12.23 4.67 -15.35
CA VAL A 310 -12.68 6.06 -15.45
C VAL A 310 -13.56 6.46 -14.26
N ALA A 311 -14.43 5.57 -13.78
CA ALA A 311 -15.26 5.83 -12.61
C ALA A 311 -14.43 5.94 -11.32
N CYS A 312 -13.48 5.04 -11.10
CA CYS A 312 -12.58 5.07 -9.95
C CYS A 312 -11.69 6.31 -9.94
N GLU A 313 -11.20 6.75 -11.10
CA GLU A 313 -10.42 7.97 -11.22
C GLU A 313 -11.27 9.21 -10.88
N LYS A 314 -12.51 9.29 -11.38
CA LYS A 314 -13.44 10.38 -11.03
C LYS A 314 -13.83 10.40 -9.56
N ALA A 315 -13.89 9.23 -8.93
CA ALA A 315 -14.18 9.08 -7.51
C ALA A 315 -12.95 9.29 -6.60
N GLY A 316 -11.75 9.51 -7.16
CA GLY A 316 -10.53 9.73 -6.38
C GLY A 316 -10.08 8.50 -5.57
N ILE A 317 -10.45 7.29 -5.98
CA ILE A 317 -10.12 6.05 -5.23
C ILE A 317 -8.60 5.84 -5.25
N SER A 318 -7.97 5.68 -4.08
CA SER A 318 -6.52 5.44 -3.99
C SER A 318 -6.11 4.11 -4.65
N THR A 319 -4.87 4.04 -5.14
CA THR A 319 -4.31 2.81 -5.70
C THR A 319 -4.12 1.72 -4.64
N ASP A 320 -3.95 2.12 -3.38
CA ASP A 320 -3.72 1.23 -2.24
C ASP A 320 -4.94 0.38 -1.93
N PHE A 321 -6.15 0.89 -2.21
CA PHE A 321 -7.40 0.13 -2.11
C PHE A 321 -7.33 -1.19 -2.90
N PHE A 322 -6.78 -1.18 -4.11
CA PHE A 322 -6.66 -2.37 -4.95
C PHE A 322 -5.62 -3.37 -4.42
N ILE A 323 -4.53 -2.84 -3.83
CA ILE A 323 -3.49 -3.65 -3.19
C ILE A 323 -4.05 -4.29 -1.92
N GLY A 324 -4.76 -3.54 -1.08
CA GLY A 324 -5.44 -4.03 0.13
C GLY A 324 -6.43 -5.16 -0.18
N ILE A 325 -7.35 -4.97 -1.13
CA ILE A 325 -8.25 -6.04 -1.60
C ILE A 325 -7.46 -7.27 -2.08
N THR A 326 -6.32 -7.05 -2.73
CA THR A 326 -5.49 -8.16 -3.21
C THR A 326 -4.86 -8.92 -2.05
N MET A 327 -4.42 -8.24 -1.00
CA MET A 327 -3.76 -8.85 0.16
C MET A 327 -4.73 -9.54 1.11
N GLU A 328 -5.89 -8.94 1.36
CA GLU A 328 -6.88 -9.43 2.32
C GLU A 328 -7.78 -10.52 1.74
N LEU A 329 -8.29 -10.30 0.53
CA LEU A 329 -9.27 -11.21 -0.09
C LEU A 329 -8.62 -12.18 -1.06
N TYR A 330 -7.94 -11.66 -2.09
CA TYR A 330 -7.48 -12.51 -3.19
C TYR A 330 -6.28 -13.37 -2.80
N GLY A 331 -5.30 -12.84 -2.07
CA GLY A 331 -4.10 -13.55 -1.64
C GLY A 331 -4.43 -14.89 -0.98
N PRO A 332 -5.18 -14.91 0.14
CA PRO A 332 -5.52 -16.15 0.85
C PRO A 332 -6.32 -17.10 -0.05
N LEU A 333 -7.26 -16.57 -0.84
CA LEU A 333 -8.07 -17.35 -1.77
C LEU A 333 -7.24 -17.99 -2.87
N PHE A 334 -6.31 -17.28 -3.48
CA PHE A 334 -5.44 -17.83 -4.53
C PHE A 334 -4.56 -18.95 -3.99
N PHE A 335 -3.90 -18.76 -2.85
CA PHE A 335 -3.07 -19.80 -2.25
C PHE A 335 -3.90 -21.03 -1.87
N PHE A 336 -5.10 -20.82 -1.30
CA PHE A 336 -6.03 -21.91 -1.00
C PHE A 336 -6.46 -22.67 -2.26
N LEU A 337 -6.85 -21.96 -3.31
CA LEU A 337 -7.25 -22.53 -4.60
C LEU A 337 -6.10 -23.25 -5.30
N LEU A 338 -4.88 -22.73 -5.20
CA LEU A 338 -3.67 -23.39 -5.70
C LEU A 338 -3.49 -24.73 -4.98
N ILE A 339 -3.52 -24.78 -3.64
CA ILE A 339 -3.39 -26.02 -2.85
C ILE A 339 -4.47 -27.04 -3.26
N LEU A 340 -5.73 -26.60 -3.39
CA LEU A 340 -6.84 -27.44 -3.82
C LEU A 340 -6.60 -28.05 -5.21
N ALA A 341 -6.05 -27.30 -6.15
CA ALA A 341 -5.77 -27.77 -7.50
C ALA A 341 -4.80 -28.97 -7.50
N GLY A 342 -3.78 -28.99 -6.64
CA GLY A 342 -2.82 -30.11 -6.57
C GLY A 342 -3.29 -31.32 -5.76
N VAL A 343 -4.14 -31.13 -4.74
CA VAL A 343 -4.79 -32.24 -4.01
C VAL A 343 -5.90 -32.87 -4.85
N GLY A 344 -6.56 -32.06 -5.67
CA GLY A 344 -7.73 -32.43 -6.45
C GLY A 344 -7.52 -33.50 -7.52
N GLY A 345 -6.26 -33.78 -7.89
CA GLY A 345 -5.91 -34.90 -8.76
C GLY A 345 -6.17 -36.29 -8.15
N ARG A 346 -6.43 -36.40 -6.83
CA ARG A 346 -6.52 -37.71 -6.14
C ARG A 346 -7.83 -37.96 -5.36
N LYS A 347 -8.59 -36.95 -4.93
CA LYS A 347 -9.87 -37.13 -4.19
C LYS A 347 -10.93 -36.04 -4.49
N ARG A 348 -11.89 -36.34 -5.39
CA ARG A 348 -12.97 -35.43 -5.87
C ARG A 348 -13.92 -34.87 -4.80
N LYS A 349 -14.08 -35.52 -3.64
CA LYS A 349 -15.08 -35.14 -2.61
C LYS A 349 -14.62 -33.99 -1.70
N PHE A 350 -13.33 -33.90 -1.37
CA PHE A 350 -12.79 -32.87 -0.48
C PHE A 350 -12.74 -31.48 -1.13
N ILE A 351 -12.57 -31.42 -2.45
CA ILE A 351 -12.47 -30.16 -3.20
C ILE A 351 -13.79 -29.38 -3.17
N LYS A 352 -14.93 -30.08 -3.28
CA LYS A 352 -16.26 -29.47 -3.25
C LYS A 352 -16.62 -28.91 -1.88
N ALA A 353 -16.15 -29.55 -0.80
CA ALA A 353 -16.32 -29.05 0.56
C ALA A 353 -15.44 -27.82 0.82
N GLY A 354 -14.16 -27.85 0.39
CA GLY A 354 -13.24 -26.72 0.55
C GLY A 354 -13.66 -25.45 -0.20
N LEU A 355 -14.12 -25.58 -1.45
CA LEU A 355 -14.62 -24.46 -2.27
C LEU A 355 -15.90 -23.80 -1.71
N LEU A 356 -16.67 -24.53 -0.89
CA LEU A 356 -17.93 -24.05 -0.29
C LEU A 356 -17.69 -23.50 1.12
N PHE A 357 -16.72 -24.03 1.85
CA PHE A 357 -16.44 -23.68 3.25
C PHE A 357 -15.50 -22.47 3.40
N PHE A 358 -14.56 -22.27 2.48
CA PHE A 358 -13.54 -21.21 2.61
C PHE A 358 -14.03 -19.79 2.29
N PRO A 359 -14.92 -19.54 1.31
CA PRO A 359 -15.54 -18.22 1.15
C PRO A 359 -16.40 -17.84 2.36
N LEU A 360 -17.03 -18.81 3.04
CA LEU A 360 -17.78 -18.57 4.28
C LEU A 360 -16.88 -18.21 5.47
N LEU A 361 -15.61 -18.64 5.48
CA LEU A 361 -14.62 -18.29 6.51
C LEU A 361 -14.00 -16.90 6.30
N LEU A 362 -13.96 -16.39 5.07
CA LEU A 362 -13.52 -15.02 4.77
C LEU A 362 -14.66 -14.00 4.82
N LEU A 363 -15.91 -14.45 4.99
CA LEU A 363 -17.08 -13.62 5.28
C LEU A 363 -17.25 -13.35 6.79
N SER A 364 -16.32 -13.83 7.64
CA SER A 364 -16.21 -13.38 9.04
C SER A 364 -15.18 -12.26 9.19
N GLY A 365 -15.15 -11.33 8.24
CA GLY A 365 -14.58 -10.02 8.49
C GLY A 365 -15.63 -9.18 9.18
N CYS A 366 -15.62 -9.14 10.52
CA CYS A 366 -16.14 -7.96 11.21
C CYS A 366 -15.16 -6.83 10.89
N GLY A 367 -15.31 -6.22 9.71
CA GLY A 367 -14.88 -4.84 9.56
C GLY A 367 -15.84 -4.02 10.41
N ILE A 368 -15.34 -3.44 11.50
CA ILE A 368 -16.03 -2.34 12.15
C ILE A 368 -16.12 -1.26 11.08
N SER A 369 -17.34 -0.88 10.69
CA SER A 369 -17.57 0.12 9.66
C SER A 369 -16.93 1.44 10.08
N LEU A 370 -16.46 2.23 9.11
CA LEU A 370 -15.98 3.59 9.33
C LEU A 370 -17.05 4.49 9.99
N GLU A 371 -18.32 4.09 9.94
CA GLU A 371 -19.46 4.79 10.54
C GLU A 371 -19.54 4.63 12.08
N ASP A 372 -18.82 3.66 12.67
CA ASP A 372 -18.87 3.34 14.11
C ASP A 372 -17.60 3.82 14.86
N ARG A 373 -16.90 4.84 14.33
CA ARG A 373 -15.65 5.38 14.90
C ARG A 373 -15.76 6.86 15.25
N VAL A 374 -15.11 7.25 16.34
CA VAL A 374 -14.92 8.65 16.72
C VAL A 374 -13.48 9.06 16.51
N PHE A 375 -13.30 10.23 15.90
CA PHE A 375 -11.99 10.77 15.52
C PHE A 375 -11.68 12.02 16.37
N PRO A 376 -10.99 11.87 17.53
CA PRO A 376 -10.50 13.03 18.28
C PRO A 376 -9.48 13.81 17.45
N LEU A 377 -9.56 15.13 17.50
CA LEU A 377 -8.60 16.04 16.89
C LEU A 377 -7.61 16.61 17.91
N SER A 378 -7.95 16.57 19.20
CA SER A 378 -7.06 16.87 20.30
C SER A 378 -7.12 15.78 21.38
N MET A 379 -6.02 15.59 22.11
CA MET A 379 -5.94 14.67 23.24
C MET A 379 -5.20 15.36 24.39
N GLY A 380 -5.85 15.48 25.54
CA GLY A 380 -5.27 15.94 26.79
C GLY A 380 -4.89 14.77 27.68
N VAL A 381 -3.68 14.76 28.25
CA VAL A 381 -3.25 13.77 29.23
C VAL A 381 -2.60 14.41 30.47
N GLU A 382 -3.20 14.21 31.63
CA GLU A 382 -2.67 14.62 32.94
C GLU A 382 -2.35 13.37 33.78
N TYR A 383 -1.41 13.50 34.72
CA TYR A 383 -1.12 12.45 35.70
C TYR A 383 -1.20 13.01 37.11
N GLU A 384 -2.14 12.48 37.90
CA GLU A 384 -2.36 12.92 39.27
C GLU A 384 -2.72 11.73 40.18
N ASN A 385 -2.14 11.70 41.39
CA ASN A 385 -2.41 10.70 42.42
C ASN A 385 -2.27 9.22 41.96
N GLY A 386 -1.41 8.94 40.99
CA GLY A 386 -1.19 7.58 40.47
C GLY A 386 -2.13 7.17 39.33
N HIS A 387 -2.94 8.10 38.83
CA HIS A 387 -3.90 7.85 37.75
C HIS A 387 -3.64 8.77 36.55
N TYR A 388 -3.83 8.22 35.35
CA TYR A 388 -3.92 9.01 34.12
C TYR A 388 -5.33 9.56 33.99
N GLN A 389 -5.44 10.84 33.69
CA GLN A 389 -6.67 11.48 33.27
C GLN A 389 -6.54 11.83 31.79
N VAL A 390 -7.41 11.25 30.96
CA VAL A 390 -7.37 11.43 29.50
C VAL A 390 -8.63 12.12 29.05
N VAL A 391 -8.45 13.14 28.21
CA VAL A 391 -9.54 13.93 27.65
C VAL A 391 -9.42 13.91 26.13
N TYR A 392 -10.47 13.46 25.44
CA TYR A 392 -10.50 13.41 23.98
C TYR A 392 -11.34 14.57 23.43
N GLY A 393 -10.70 15.42 22.63
CA GLY A 393 -11.37 16.52 21.95
C GLY A 393 -12.01 16.07 20.64
N ILE A 394 -13.31 15.79 20.71
CA ILE A 394 -14.08 15.24 19.59
C ILE A 394 -14.87 16.38 18.92
N PRO A 395 -14.69 16.63 17.61
CA PRO A 395 -15.40 17.69 16.91
C PRO A 395 -16.88 17.36 16.67
N GLN A 396 -17.75 18.38 16.74
CA GLN A 396 -19.16 18.24 16.35
C GLN A 396 -19.31 18.29 14.83
N LEU A 397 -19.51 17.13 14.19
CA LEU A 397 -19.75 17.01 12.74
C LEU A 397 -20.99 17.81 12.25
N SER A 398 -21.96 18.07 13.13
CA SER A 398 -23.20 18.80 12.83
C SER A 398 -23.03 20.31 12.72
N GLU A 399 -22.09 20.92 13.44
CA GLU A 399 -21.86 22.37 13.39
C GLU A 399 -20.96 22.77 12.21
N VAL A 400 -19.94 21.95 11.90
CA VAL A 400 -18.96 22.21 10.83
C VAL A 400 -19.57 22.07 9.42
N THR A 401 -20.63 21.27 9.26
CA THR A 401 -21.29 21.04 7.96
C THR A 401 -22.39 22.06 7.63
N GLY A 402 -22.70 23.00 8.53
CA GLY A 402 -23.75 24.01 8.33
C GLY A 402 -25.18 23.44 8.30
N GLN A 403 -25.38 22.20 8.76
CA GLN A 403 -26.69 21.55 8.87
C GLN A 403 -27.20 21.56 10.31
N SER A 404 -27.44 22.75 10.88
CA SER A 404 -28.19 22.84 12.13
C SER A 404 -29.66 22.54 11.87
N LYS A 405 -30.13 21.34 12.27
CA LYS A 405 -31.55 21.11 12.50
C LYS A 405 -31.93 21.82 13.80
N GLU A 406 -32.80 22.80 13.71
CA GLU A 406 -33.51 23.35 14.87
C GLU A 406 -34.27 22.20 15.58
N GLY A 407 -33.94 21.96 16.85
CA GLY A 407 -34.81 21.21 17.77
C GLY A 407 -34.44 19.75 18.06
N GLY A 408 -33.15 19.46 18.33
CA GLY A 408 -32.76 18.25 19.06
C GLY A 408 -32.19 18.65 20.43
N GLU A 409 -32.68 18.04 21.50
CA GLU A 409 -32.30 18.35 22.88
C GLU A 409 -30.78 18.24 23.08
N SER A 410 -30.23 19.29 23.69
CA SER A 410 -28.86 19.42 24.18
C SER A 410 -28.55 18.32 25.20
N GLY A 411 -27.87 17.27 24.75
CA GLY A 411 -27.32 16.21 25.59
C GLY A 411 -25.79 16.31 25.60
N GLU A 412 -25.27 16.83 26.71
CA GLU A 412 -23.89 16.71 27.22
C GLU A 412 -22.77 17.41 26.44
N GLU A 413 -22.79 18.73 26.61
CA GLU A 413 -21.60 19.57 26.68
C GLU A 413 -20.64 19.04 27.76
N GLN A 414 -19.45 18.55 27.37
CA GLN A 414 -18.15 18.66 28.06
C GLN A 414 -17.19 17.58 27.54
N ALA A 415 -15.91 17.92 27.42
CA ALA A 415 -14.85 16.94 27.18
C ALA A 415 -14.83 15.96 28.35
N LEU A 416 -15.33 14.73 28.14
CA LEU A 416 -15.42 13.72 29.19
C LEU A 416 -14.01 13.29 29.60
N VAL A 417 -13.72 13.38 30.89
CA VAL A 417 -12.45 12.96 31.49
C VAL A 417 -12.54 11.47 31.82
N TYR A 418 -11.65 10.67 31.25
CA TYR A 418 -11.54 9.24 31.51
C TYR A 418 -10.32 8.96 32.37
N GLU A 419 -10.53 8.42 33.56
CA GLU A 419 -9.46 8.10 34.50
C GLU A 419 -9.06 6.62 34.46
N GLY A 420 -7.77 6.31 34.59
CA GLY A 420 -7.26 4.93 34.61
C GLY A 420 -5.96 4.80 35.38
N MET A 421 -5.60 3.59 35.86
CA MET A 421 -4.24 3.36 36.38
C MET A 421 -3.22 3.26 35.23
N THR A 422 -3.69 2.77 34.08
CA THR A 422 -2.99 2.82 32.79
C THR A 422 -3.82 3.60 31.76
N LEU A 423 -3.18 4.03 30.67
CA LEU A 423 -3.89 4.64 29.52
C LEU A 423 -4.80 3.64 28.81
N GLN A 424 -4.48 2.35 28.88
CA GLN A 424 -5.33 1.27 28.38
C GLN A 424 -6.63 1.20 29.19
N ASP A 425 -6.56 1.29 30.52
CA ASP A 425 -7.76 1.33 31.38
C ASP A 425 -8.64 2.55 31.06
N ALA A 426 -8.02 3.70 30.79
CA ALA A 426 -8.72 4.93 30.43
C ALA A 426 -9.41 4.79 29.05
N GLN A 427 -8.75 4.15 28.08
CA GLN A 427 -9.33 3.85 26.77
C GLN A 427 -10.48 2.83 26.86
N GLU A 428 -10.33 1.76 27.66
CA GLU A 428 -11.40 0.78 27.85
C GLU A 428 -12.65 1.45 28.45
N ARG A 429 -12.48 2.37 29.40
CA ARG A 429 -13.59 3.18 29.94
C ARG A 429 -14.20 4.12 28.92
N PHE A 430 -13.43 4.62 27.95
CA PHE A 430 -13.98 5.37 26.83
C PHE A 430 -14.89 4.46 26.00
N ASP A 431 -14.39 3.31 25.58
CA ASP A 431 -15.11 2.35 24.72
C ASP A 431 -16.36 1.77 25.40
N GLU A 432 -16.38 1.64 26.73
CA GLU A 432 -17.57 1.20 27.50
C GLU A 432 -18.67 2.26 27.60
N ASN A 433 -18.31 3.54 27.53
CA ASN A 433 -19.23 4.67 27.76
C ASN A 433 -19.65 5.40 26.47
N GLN A 434 -19.12 5.00 25.32
CA GLN A 434 -19.41 5.62 24.01
C GLN A 434 -20.00 4.59 23.03
N GLU A 435 -20.88 5.03 22.13
CA GLU A 435 -21.47 4.16 21.11
C GLU A 435 -20.47 3.75 20.02
N ASN A 436 -19.42 4.55 19.85
CA ASN A 436 -18.46 4.47 18.76
C ASN A 436 -17.04 4.24 19.31
N TYR A 437 -16.24 3.46 18.59
CA TYR A 437 -14.87 3.13 18.96
C TYR A 437 -13.92 4.32 18.74
N LEU A 438 -12.94 4.47 19.62
CA LEU A 438 -11.93 5.52 19.51
C LEU A 438 -10.92 5.23 18.39
N ASP A 439 -10.71 6.20 17.49
CA ASP A 439 -9.67 6.14 16.46
C ASP A 439 -8.72 7.35 16.56
N MET A 440 -7.54 7.10 17.11
CA MET A 440 -6.53 8.14 17.38
C MET A 440 -5.79 8.64 16.13
N GLY A 441 -6.09 8.12 14.94
CA GLY A 441 -5.35 8.47 13.73
C GLY A 441 -5.57 9.87 13.17
N HIS A 442 -6.48 10.63 13.76
CA HIS A 442 -6.80 12.00 13.36
C HIS A 442 -6.38 13.04 14.41
N ILE A 443 -5.73 12.62 15.50
CA ILE A 443 -5.23 13.56 16.50
C ILE A 443 -4.25 14.50 15.80
N LYS A 444 -4.41 15.81 16.03
CA LYS A 444 -3.54 16.87 15.49
C LYS A 444 -2.73 17.56 16.58
N ALA A 445 -3.29 17.62 17.79
CA ALA A 445 -2.67 18.25 18.95
C ALA A 445 -2.72 17.33 20.17
N LEU A 446 -1.55 17.05 20.75
CA LEU A 446 -1.40 16.39 22.05
C LEU A 446 -1.08 17.46 23.10
N ILE A 447 -1.88 17.54 24.16
CA ILE A 447 -1.77 18.53 25.23
C ILE A 447 -1.38 17.80 26.50
N LEU A 448 -0.20 18.12 27.02
CA LEU A 448 0.38 17.47 28.20
C LEU A 448 0.25 18.39 29.41
N GLY A 449 -0.24 17.83 30.50
CA GLY A 449 -0.33 18.53 31.77
C GLY A 449 1.04 18.71 32.44
N LYS A 450 1.20 19.78 33.23
CA LYS A 450 2.49 20.04 33.90
C LYS A 450 2.89 18.92 34.88
N LYS A 451 1.93 18.29 35.57
CA LYS A 451 2.24 17.24 36.54
C LYS A 451 2.74 15.98 35.82
N LEU A 452 2.14 15.67 34.67
CA LEU A 452 2.63 14.59 33.80
C LEU A 452 4.07 14.86 33.33
N LEU A 453 4.38 16.07 32.86
CA LEU A 453 5.72 16.42 32.38
C LEU A 453 6.82 16.32 33.44
N GLU A 454 6.47 16.48 34.73
CA GLU A 454 7.39 16.33 35.86
C GLU A 454 7.65 14.85 36.22
N ASP A 455 6.76 13.94 35.83
CA ASP A 455 6.87 12.50 36.11
C ASP A 455 7.38 11.73 34.88
N ARG A 456 8.68 11.39 34.91
CA ARG A 456 9.33 10.67 33.81
C ARG A 456 8.80 9.25 33.60
N GLU A 457 8.33 8.57 34.64
CA GLU A 457 7.79 7.21 34.53
C GLU A 457 6.40 7.27 33.88
N ALA A 458 5.57 8.23 34.29
CA ALA A 458 4.26 8.44 33.68
C ALA A 458 4.37 8.92 32.21
N MET A 459 5.32 9.80 31.90
CA MET A 459 5.63 10.17 30.51
C MET A 459 6.05 8.97 29.66
N GLY A 460 6.89 8.08 30.21
CA GLY A 460 7.27 6.84 29.53
C GLY A 460 6.07 5.93 29.26
N GLY A 461 5.12 5.84 30.21
CA GLY A 461 3.87 5.10 30.02
C GLY A 461 3.01 5.67 28.89
N LEU A 462 2.91 6.99 28.78
CA LEU A 462 2.22 7.67 27.68
C LEU A 462 2.88 7.42 26.33
N LEU A 463 4.19 7.63 26.23
CA LEU A 463 4.90 7.46 24.97
C LEU A 463 4.86 6.00 24.50
N GLY A 464 4.99 5.03 25.41
CA GLY A 464 4.84 3.62 25.07
C GLY A 464 3.44 3.28 24.53
N PHE A 465 2.39 3.79 25.19
CA PHE A 465 1.01 3.60 24.75
C PHE A 465 0.74 4.17 23.35
N LEU A 466 1.22 5.38 23.07
CA LEU A 466 1.05 6.03 21.77
C LEU A 466 1.91 5.38 20.67
N GLU A 467 3.11 4.89 20.99
CA GLU A 467 4.01 4.24 20.04
C GLU A 467 3.51 2.84 19.65
N GLU A 468 2.85 2.12 20.56
CA GLU A 468 2.22 0.82 20.28
C GLU A 468 0.97 0.94 19.39
N ASN A 469 0.36 2.11 19.28
CA ASN A 469 -0.86 2.32 18.50
C ASN A 469 -0.52 2.75 17.05
N PRO A 470 -0.73 1.88 16.03
CA PRO A 470 -0.34 2.16 14.65
C PRO A 470 -1.16 3.27 13.97
N ALA A 471 -2.26 3.71 14.58
CA ALA A 471 -3.04 4.83 14.06
C ALA A 471 -2.38 6.19 14.37
N VAL A 472 -1.63 6.31 15.47
CA VAL A 472 -1.09 7.58 15.96
C VAL A 472 0.07 8.04 15.07
N ALA A 473 -0.06 9.24 14.49
CA ALA A 473 0.98 9.81 13.64
C ALA A 473 2.10 10.49 14.46
N GLY A 474 3.36 10.30 14.07
CA GLY A 474 4.50 10.92 14.77
C GLY A 474 4.60 12.45 14.59
N ASN A 475 3.91 13.03 13.61
CA ASN A 475 3.93 14.47 13.32
C ASN A 475 2.86 15.28 14.10
N ILE A 476 2.21 14.68 15.09
CA ILE A 476 1.27 15.38 15.98
C ILE A 476 2.01 16.46 16.76
N TYR A 477 1.47 17.67 16.79
CA TYR A 477 2.05 18.78 17.55
C TYR A 477 1.82 18.57 19.05
N VAL A 478 2.85 18.82 19.86
CA VAL A 478 2.78 18.62 21.31
C VAL A 478 2.86 19.95 22.04
N PHE A 479 1.97 20.13 23.01
CA PHE A 479 1.80 21.34 23.81
C PHE A 479 1.84 21.02 25.29
N ALA A 480 2.22 21.99 26.11
CA ALA A 480 2.07 21.94 27.56
C ALA A 480 0.90 22.83 28.02
N ALA A 481 0.17 22.43 29.05
CA ALA A 481 -0.89 23.24 29.65
C ALA A 481 -0.75 23.31 31.18
N GLU A 482 -0.99 24.49 31.77
CA GLU A 482 -1.09 24.64 33.23
C GLU A 482 -2.39 24.05 33.77
N ASP A 483 -3.50 24.31 33.08
CA ASP A 483 -4.83 23.82 33.41
C ASP A 483 -5.39 23.09 32.19
N MET A 484 -5.26 21.77 32.20
CA MET A 484 -5.75 20.93 31.10
C MET A 484 -7.25 21.00 30.95
N GLU A 485 -7.98 21.00 32.07
CA GLU A 485 -9.44 21.03 32.06
C GLU A 485 -9.94 22.32 31.42
N GLU A 486 -9.34 23.47 31.79
CA GLU A 486 -9.68 24.77 31.20
C GLU A 486 -9.41 24.79 29.68
N VAL A 487 -8.26 24.26 29.24
CA VAL A 487 -7.90 24.22 27.80
C VAL A 487 -8.83 23.29 27.01
N MET A 488 -9.10 22.08 27.52
CA MET A 488 -9.95 21.10 26.84
C MET A 488 -11.43 21.50 26.88
N SER A 489 -11.86 22.31 27.86
CA SER A 489 -13.24 22.85 27.91
C SER A 489 -13.59 23.78 26.73
N LEU A 490 -12.58 24.25 25.99
CA LEU A 490 -12.75 25.05 24.78
C LEU A 490 -13.10 24.21 23.55
N GLU A 491 -12.99 22.88 23.63
CA GLU A 491 -13.45 21.98 22.56
C GLU A 491 -14.96 22.17 22.34
N GLY A 492 -15.37 22.41 21.09
CA GLY A 492 -16.76 22.71 20.74
C GLY A 492 -17.23 24.14 21.03
N GLN A 493 -16.38 25.04 21.56
CA GLN A 493 -16.72 26.45 21.75
C GLN A 493 -16.27 27.32 20.55
N GLY A 494 -16.75 27.02 19.33
CA GLY A 494 -16.40 27.76 18.12
C GLY A 494 -16.68 27.00 16.82
N THR A 495 -16.27 27.58 15.67
CA THR A 495 -16.41 26.93 14.35
C THR A 495 -15.36 25.85 14.06
N ASP A 496 -14.23 25.88 14.76
CA ASP A 496 -13.10 24.97 14.56
C ASP A 496 -12.86 24.14 15.84
N SER A 497 -12.40 22.89 15.67
CA SER A 497 -11.97 22.04 16.81
C SER A 497 -10.74 22.62 17.51
N LEU A 498 -10.50 22.25 18.77
CA LEU A 498 -9.32 22.74 19.50
C LEU A 498 -8.02 22.33 18.80
N GLY A 499 -7.97 21.10 18.28
CA GLY A 499 -6.83 20.58 17.52
C GLY A 499 -6.55 21.39 16.26
N ASP A 500 -7.58 21.68 15.45
CA ASP A 500 -7.44 22.51 14.25
C ASP A 500 -7.03 23.95 14.57
N TYR A 501 -7.61 24.52 15.63
CA TYR A 501 -7.34 25.89 16.03
C TYR A 501 -5.91 26.07 16.53
N LEU A 502 -5.42 25.17 17.41
CA LEU A 502 -4.05 25.22 17.93
C LEU A 502 -3.01 25.02 16.83
N THR A 503 -3.22 24.05 15.95
CA THR A 503 -2.32 23.80 14.82
C THR A 503 -2.31 24.98 13.85
N GLY A 504 -3.48 25.52 13.50
CA GLY A 504 -3.58 26.70 12.63
C GLY A 504 -2.88 27.94 13.21
N ILE A 505 -2.99 28.22 14.52
CA ILE A 505 -2.26 29.34 15.13
C ILE A 505 -0.75 29.09 15.14
N LEU A 506 -0.34 27.86 15.44
CA LEU A 506 1.07 27.50 15.49
C LEU A 506 1.71 27.68 14.11
N GLU A 507 1.13 27.10 13.06
CA GLU A 507 1.62 27.21 11.68
C GLU A 507 1.74 28.67 11.22
N ASN A 508 0.70 29.49 11.45
CA ASN A 508 0.71 30.93 11.15
C ASN A 508 1.81 31.72 11.90
N THR A 509 2.28 31.19 13.03
CA THR A 509 3.34 31.79 13.86
C THR A 509 4.72 31.29 13.44
N LEU A 510 4.85 30.02 13.05
CA LEU A 510 6.10 29.40 12.58
C LEU A 510 6.57 30.04 11.27
N GLU A 511 5.67 30.31 10.31
CA GLU A 511 5.98 31.01 9.05
C GLU A 511 6.62 32.39 9.26
N LYS A 512 6.38 33.02 10.42
CA LYS A 512 6.88 34.36 10.74
C LYS A 512 8.17 34.38 11.57
N LYS A 513 8.54 33.25 12.21
CA LYS A 513 9.58 33.24 13.26
C LYS A 513 10.72 32.25 13.08
N GLU A 514 10.74 31.45 12.00
CA GLU A 514 11.79 30.42 11.77
C GLU A 514 12.05 29.51 12.99
N LYS A 515 11.04 29.29 13.84
CA LYS A 515 11.11 28.33 14.96
C LYS A 515 10.57 26.99 14.50
N GLN A 516 11.07 25.91 15.10
CA GLN A 516 10.59 24.54 14.87
C GLN A 516 9.61 24.18 15.99
N ALA A 517 8.42 23.69 15.64
CA ALA A 517 7.47 23.18 16.62
C ALA A 517 7.85 21.76 17.04
N VAL A 518 7.59 21.43 18.30
CA VAL A 518 7.81 20.07 18.83
C VAL A 518 6.68 19.16 18.35
N VAL A 519 7.06 18.03 17.77
CA VAL A 519 6.13 16.96 17.40
C VAL A 519 6.35 15.72 18.26
N LEU A 520 5.38 14.81 18.26
CA LEU A 520 5.43 13.58 19.04
C LEU A 520 6.68 12.73 18.74
N GLN A 521 7.14 12.73 17.49
CA GLN A 521 8.38 12.06 17.07
C GLN A 521 9.63 12.58 17.81
N ASP A 522 9.68 13.87 18.15
CA ASP A 522 10.80 14.46 18.90
C ASP A 522 10.83 13.92 20.33
N LEU A 523 9.65 13.71 20.93
CA LEU A 523 9.52 13.11 22.26
C LEU A 523 9.92 11.64 22.27
N TYR A 524 9.51 10.85 21.26
CA TYR A 524 9.98 9.47 21.10
C TYR A 524 11.49 9.42 20.96
N GLY A 525 12.05 10.31 20.14
CA GLY A 525 13.50 10.43 19.97
C GLY A 525 14.23 10.70 21.29
N ALA A 526 13.76 11.67 22.08
CA ALA A 526 14.35 12.00 23.38
C ALA A 526 14.20 10.85 24.39
N TRP A 527 13.03 10.20 24.43
CA TRP A 527 12.76 9.08 25.32
C TRP A 527 13.67 7.88 25.06
N HIS A 528 13.78 7.45 23.79
CA HIS A 528 14.63 6.31 23.41
C HIS A 528 16.13 6.57 23.56
N ARG A 529 16.55 7.83 23.48
CA ARG A 529 17.95 8.24 23.71
C ARG A 529 18.26 8.58 25.17
N GLU A 530 17.27 8.46 26.06
CA GLU A 530 17.34 8.86 27.47
C GLU A 530 17.75 10.34 27.67
N GLU A 531 17.50 11.20 26.68
CA GLU A 531 17.78 12.64 26.68
C GLU A 531 16.71 13.43 27.46
N GLU A 532 16.98 14.72 27.72
CA GLU A 532 15.95 15.65 28.23
C GLU A 532 14.92 15.94 27.15
N PHE A 533 13.64 16.02 27.53
CA PHE A 533 12.57 16.34 26.60
C PHE A 533 12.70 17.79 26.09
N PRO A 534 12.43 18.03 24.79
CA PRO A 534 12.42 19.38 24.23
C PRO A 534 11.40 20.28 24.93
N GLU A 535 11.70 21.58 25.03
CA GLU A 535 10.78 22.56 25.60
C GLU A 535 9.51 22.67 24.75
N LEU A 536 8.36 22.42 25.38
CA LEU A 536 7.05 22.47 24.74
C LEU A 536 6.50 23.91 24.70
N SER A 537 5.68 24.20 23.69
CA SER A 537 4.93 25.46 23.65
C SER A 537 3.77 25.39 24.64
N GLU A 538 3.61 26.44 25.46
CA GLU A 538 2.59 26.49 26.51
C GLU A 538 1.27 27.04 25.94
N VAL A 539 0.17 26.31 26.15
CA VAL A 539 -1.18 26.72 25.79
C VAL A 539 -1.82 27.38 27.00
N THR A 540 -2.34 28.59 26.80
CA THR A 540 -3.01 29.40 27.83
C THR A 540 -4.35 29.88 27.32
N VAL A 541 -5.31 30.05 28.21
CA VAL A 541 -6.63 30.58 27.84
C VAL A 541 -6.66 32.08 28.09
N VAL A 542 -6.86 32.87 27.03
CA VAL A 542 -6.95 34.34 27.12
C VAL A 542 -8.25 34.79 26.45
N ASN A 543 -9.13 35.45 27.21
CA ASN A 543 -10.45 35.90 26.73
C ASN A 543 -11.31 34.79 26.10
N LYS A 544 -11.34 33.60 26.72
CA LYS A 544 -12.05 32.40 26.21
C LYS A 544 -11.57 31.93 24.83
N LYS A 545 -10.30 32.19 24.49
CA LYS A 545 -9.67 31.65 23.29
C LYS A 545 -8.32 31.01 23.65
N PRO A 546 -7.94 29.89 23.00
CA PRO A 546 -6.60 29.34 23.15
C PRO A 546 -5.55 30.33 22.63
N GLY A 547 -4.45 30.47 23.35
CA GLY A 547 -3.27 31.23 22.95
C GLY A 547 -2.00 30.44 23.21
N ILE A 548 -1.02 30.53 22.31
CA ILE A 548 0.26 29.82 22.41
C ILE A 548 1.33 30.80 22.90
N ARG A 549 1.93 30.49 24.04
CA ARG A 549 3.09 31.19 24.59
C ARG A 549 4.34 30.35 24.26
N GLN A 550 5.19 30.90 23.40
CA GLN A 550 6.49 30.29 23.12
C GLN A 550 7.51 30.79 24.14
N HIS A 551 8.26 29.87 24.75
CA HIS A 551 9.44 30.22 25.53
C HIS A 551 10.48 30.87 24.60
N SER A 552 11.13 31.92 25.12
CA SER A 552 11.92 32.88 24.33
C SER A 552 13.23 32.27 23.89
#